data_AF-A0A970PDL3-F1
#
_entry.id   AF-A0A970PDL3-F1
#
_cell.length_a   1.000
_cell.length_b   1.000
_cell.length_c   1.000
_cell.angle_alpha   90.00
_cell.angle_beta   90.00
_cell.angle_gamma   90.00
#
_symmetry.space_group_name_H-M   'P 1'
#
loop_
_entity.id
_entity.type
_entity.pdbx_description
1 polymer ?
#
loop_
_entity_poly.entity_id
_entity_poly.type
_entity_poly.pdbx_seq_one_letter_code
_entity_poly.pdbx_strand_id
1 'polypeptide(L)'
;MRSASVIVAMTVVALVMFVCTASAQTWTEPLAITATDAVSGQSVSLNTGEAGRAEGAGLAIVAEAVQDQPGSGADRPPVRIMQISVTDTTGEDRAVDLRVALAADLVGWDWHEDINSFSPITPASLLTERQYPLVVVTPPIGDGLAMAIEPSQPVIYDLIADAQGLSLNARIGLTPLGADDLRSAAHVRLYFYAVDGQIGFRDALASYYRIFPEAFERRAMDEGQWLFAFPNTELPNPAHYAYHEGGPTDWQYDEEHGIGTYPYTEVSSRTIHMHRLPTDRQDALAAFEEYQGNQQLAVAQWAPRGGVADPEVAHTGSRSLRCEKDDPQAWVGASQDV
;
A
#
# COMPACT_ATOMS: atom_id res chain seq x y z
N MET A 1 -75.61 -3.69 -12.70
CA MET A 1 -74.53 -3.85 -13.71
C MET A 1 -73.56 -2.69 -13.46
N ARG A 2 -72.52 -2.83 -12.62
CA ARG A 2 -71.15 -3.35 -12.90
C ARG A 2 -70.63 -2.77 -14.23
N SER A 3 -69.60 -1.93 -14.30
CA SER A 3 -68.18 -2.09 -13.94
C SER A 3 -67.47 -0.76 -14.29
N ALA A 4 -66.24 -0.41 -13.91
CA ALA A 4 -65.24 -0.93 -12.98
C ALA A 4 -64.20 0.20 -12.82
N SER A 5 -63.70 0.40 -11.60
CA SER A 5 -62.54 1.26 -11.31
C SER A 5 -61.27 0.51 -11.67
N VAL A 6 -60.39 1.11 -12.47
CA VAL A 6 -59.05 0.60 -12.76
C VAL A 6 -58.09 1.20 -11.73
N ILE A 7 -57.62 0.36 -10.81
CA ILE A 7 -56.49 0.63 -9.93
C ILE A 7 -55.24 0.16 -10.68
N VAL A 8 -54.34 1.08 -11.05
CA VAL A 8 -53.00 0.73 -11.52
C VAL A 8 -52.10 0.59 -10.30
N ALA A 9 -51.64 -0.64 -10.07
CA ALA A 9 -50.72 -0.98 -9.00
C ALA A 9 -49.33 -0.40 -9.29
N MET A 10 -48.81 0.42 -8.38
CA MET A 10 -47.37 0.72 -8.31
C MET A 10 -46.67 -0.52 -7.75
N THR A 11 -45.92 -1.21 -8.59
CA THR A 11 -44.99 -2.25 -8.17
C THR A 11 -43.83 -1.58 -7.44
N VAL A 12 -43.83 -1.64 -6.12
CA VAL A 12 -42.67 -1.32 -5.29
C VAL A 12 -41.67 -2.47 -5.45
N VAL A 13 -40.58 -2.21 -6.17
CA VAL A 13 -39.40 -3.10 -6.16
C VAL A 13 -38.75 -2.93 -4.80
N ALA A 14 -38.99 -3.87 -3.89
CA ALA A 14 -38.26 -3.94 -2.64
C ALA A 14 -36.83 -4.38 -2.96
N LEU A 15 -35.89 -3.44 -2.89
CA LEU A 15 -34.46 -3.72 -2.83
C LEU A 15 -34.21 -4.44 -1.51
N VAL A 16 -34.16 -5.78 -1.55
CA VAL A 16 -33.74 -6.57 -0.41
C VAL A 16 -32.24 -6.37 -0.26
N MET A 17 -31.83 -5.42 0.58
CA MET A 17 -30.47 -5.41 1.11
C MET A 17 -30.34 -6.63 2.01
N PHE A 18 -29.79 -7.71 1.46
CA PHE A 18 -29.23 -8.79 2.26
C PHE A 18 -28.03 -8.20 3.00
N VAL A 19 -28.23 -7.84 4.26
CA VAL A 19 -27.11 -7.70 5.19
C VAL A 19 -26.67 -9.12 5.50
N CYS A 20 -25.76 -9.65 4.68
CA CYS A 20 -25.00 -10.84 5.04
C CYS A 20 -24.09 -10.45 6.21
N THR A 21 -24.56 -10.69 7.43
CA THR A 21 -23.65 -10.72 8.57
C THR A 21 -22.86 -12.01 8.46
N ALA A 22 -21.69 -11.96 7.80
CA ALA A 22 -20.66 -12.98 8.00
C ALA A 22 -20.51 -13.19 9.51
N SER A 23 -20.60 -14.43 9.97
CA SER A 23 -20.44 -14.68 11.39
C SER A 23 -19.03 -14.28 11.78
N ALA A 24 -18.86 -13.64 12.94
CA ALA A 24 -17.57 -13.16 13.41
C ALA A 24 -16.67 -14.32 13.87
N GLN A 25 -16.34 -15.25 12.97
CA GLN A 25 -15.36 -16.27 13.23
C GLN A 25 -13.99 -15.60 13.25
N THR A 26 -13.55 -15.24 14.45
CA THR A 26 -12.18 -14.81 14.69
C THR A 26 -11.29 -16.04 14.69
N TRP A 27 -10.44 -16.13 13.66
CA TRP A 27 -9.45 -17.20 13.52
C TRP A 27 -8.39 -17.06 14.62
N THR A 28 -8.49 -17.85 15.69
CA THR A 28 -7.57 -17.81 16.85
C THR A 28 -6.44 -18.83 16.77
N GLU A 29 -6.39 -19.61 15.68
CA GLU A 29 -5.36 -20.66 15.53
C GLU A 29 -3.95 -20.06 15.63
N PRO A 30 -3.01 -20.77 16.28
CA PRO A 30 -1.64 -20.28 16.39
C PRO A 30 -0.96 -20.11 15.03
N LEU A 31 -0.13 -19.08 14.92
CA LEU A 31 0.74 -18.87 13.78
C LEU A 31 2.07 -19.60 14.00
N ALA A 32 2.50 -20.35 13.00
CA ALA A 32 3.86 -20.86 12.89
C ALA A 32 4.74 -19.80 12.21
N ILE A 33 5.69 -19.25 12.95
CA ILE A 33 6.57 -18.17 12.50
C ILE A 33 7.99 -18.73 12.47
N THR A 34 8.68 -18.57 11.35
CA THR A 34 10.07 -18.98 11.18
C THR A 34 10.85 -17.87 10.51
N ALA A 35 11.95 -17.44 11.13
CA ALA A 35 12.91 -16.55 10.53
C ALA A 35 14.17 -17.36 10.21
N THR A 36 14.59 -17.34 8.95
CA THR A 36 15.77 -18.06 8.47
C THR A 36 16.78 -17.07 7.94
N ASP A 37 17.98 -17.09 8.50
CA ASP A 37 19.11 -16.35 7.95
C ASP A 37 19.47 -16.95 6.59
N ALA A 38 19.33 -16.16 5.53
CA ALA A 38 19.46 -16.63 4.15
C ALA A 38 20.91 -17.02 3.78
N VAL A 39 21.90 -16.58 4.56
CA VAL A 39 23.33 -16.85 4.31
C VAL A 39 23.76 -18.14 5.01
N SER A 40 23.45 -18.26 6.30
CA SER A 40 23.83 -19.41 7.12
C SER A 40 22.85 -20.58 7.02
N GLY A 41 21.61 -20.34 6.60
CA GLY A 41 20.52 -21.31 6.59
C GLY A 41 20.01 -21.68 7.99
N GLN A 42 20.47 -21.01 9.04
CA GLN A 42 19.98 -21.26 10.40
C GLN A 42 18.65 -20.55 10.62
N SER A 43 17.77 -21.20 11.39
CA SER A 43 16.43 -20.69 11.65
C SER A 43 16.11 -20.62 13.14
N VAL A 44 15.25 -19.68 13.48
CA VAL A 44 14.52 -19.61 14.75
C VAL A 44 13.03 -19.70 14.45
N SER A 45 12.28 -20.42 15.28
CA SER A 45 10.84 -20.62 15.11
C SER A 45 10.06 -20.31 16.38
N LEU A 46 8.87 -19.78 16.20
CA LEU A 46 7.90 -19.46 17.24
C LEU A 46 6.52 -19.99 16.81
N ASN A 47 5.77 -20.54 17.74
CA ASN A 47 4.37 -20.89 17.55
C ASN A 47 3.53 -20.16 18.60
N THR A 48 2.62 -19.27 18.18
CA THR A 48 1.79 -18.50 19.11
C THR A 48 0.46 -18.04 18.52
N GLY A 49 -0.58 -18.00 19.34
CA GLY A 49 -1.89 -17.44 19.01
C GLY A 49 -2.07 -15.97 19.41
N GLU A 50 -1.40 -15.53 20.48
CA GLU A 50 -1.59 -14.19 21.05
C GLU A 50 -0.26 -13.45 21.18
N ALA A 51 0.68 -13.95 21.97
CA ALA A 51 1.99 -13.34 22.11
C ALA A 51 3.07 -14.39 22.32
N GLY A 52 4.29 -14.09 21.91
CA GLY A 52 5.40 -15.02 22.08
C GLY A 52 6.73 -14.44 21.67
N ARG A 53 7.80 -15.07 22.15
CA ARG A 53 9.18 -14.75 21.78
C ARG A 53 9.98 -16.02 21.58
N ALA A 54 10.84 -16.02 20.56
CA ALA A 54 11.86 -17.03 20.35
C ALA A 54 13.18 -16.34 20.00
N GLU A 55 14.30 -16.93 20.40
CA GLU A 55 15.63 -16.40 20.08
C GLU A 55 16.60 -17.55 19.83
N GLY A 56 17.46 -17.40 18.83
CA GLY A 56 18.43 -18.40 18.43
C GLY A 56 19.09 -18.02 17.12
N ALA A 57 20.27 -18.59 16.85
CA ALA A 57 21.01 -18.34 15.60
C ALA A 57 21.26 -16.85 15.27
N GLY A 58 21.43 -16.00 16.28
CA GLY A 58 21.63 -14.56 16.10
C GLY A 58 20.37 -13.79 15.69
N LEU A 59 19.20 -14.42 15.77
CA LEU A 59 17.90 -13.82 15.47
C LEU A 59 16.97 -13.93 16.68
N ALA A 60 16.13 -12.91 16.88
CA ALA A 60 15.00 -12.94 17.79
C ALA A 60 13.70 -12.68 17.02
N ILE A 61 12.65 -13.44 17.33
CA ILE A 61 11.28 -13.21 16.88
C ILE A 61 10.47 -12.79 18.09
N VAL A 62 9.73 -11.70 17.96
CA VAL A 62 8.64 -11.33 18.88
C VAL A 62 7.36 -11.24 18.07
N ALA A 63 6.30 -11.90 18.52
CA ALA A 63 4.99 -11.80 17.91
C ALA A 63 3.94 -11.42 18.96
N GLU A 64 3.01 -10.56 18.59
CA GLU A 64 1.93 -10.10 19.47
C GLU A 64 0.66 -9.78 18.68
N ALA A 65 -0.48 -10.11 19.28
CA ALA A 65 -1.79 -9.71 18.81
C ALA A 65 -1.99 -8.23 19.13
N VAL A 66 -2.29 -7.44 18.11
CA VAL A 66 -2.51 -6.01 18.25
C VAL A 66 -4.00 -5.76 18.32
N GLN A 67 -4.42 -4.98 19.32
CA GLN A 67 -5.80 -4.51 19.36
C GLN A 67 -6.04 -3.56 18.20
N ASP A 68 -7.15 -3.77 17.50
CA ASP A 68 -7.58 -2.82 16.49
C ASP A 68 -7.83 -1.45 17.13
N GLN A 69 -7.31 -0.36 16.54
CA GLN A 69 -7.36 0.94 17.19
C GLN A 69 -8.81 1.44 17.36
N PRO A 70 -9.18 1.94 18.56
CA PRO A 70 -10.50 2.47 18.83
C PRO A 70 -10.67 3.83 18.14
N GLY A 71 -11.16 3.80 16.90
CA GLY A 71 -11.42 4.97 16.06
C GLY A 71 -12.07 4.65 14.72
N SER A 72 -11.99 3.39 14.26
CA SER A 72 -12.69 2.95 13.07
C SER A 72 -14.20 2.87 13.31
N GLY A 73 -14.98 3.50 12.44
CA GLY A 73 -16.44 3.59 12.54
C GLY A 73 -17.14 2.23 12.67
N ALA A 74 -18.42 2.28 13.04
CA ALA A 74 -19.28 1.14 13.37
C ALA A 74 -19.45 0.05 12.27
N ASP A 75 -18.81 0.22 11.11
CA ASP A 75 -18.89 -0.67 9.94
C ASP A 75 -17.59 -1.44 9.67
N ARG A 76 -16.54 -1.31 10.49
CA ARG A 76 -15.31 -2.10 10.28
C ARG A 76 -15.53 -3.58 10.65
N PRO A 77 -15.12 -4.54 9.80
CA PRO A 77 -15.26 -5.95 10.13
C PRO A 77 -14.32 -6.35 11.28
N PRO A 78 -14.70 -7.36 12.09
CA PRO A 78 -13.79 -7.96 13.06
C PRO A 78 -12.52 -8.47 12.37
N VAL A 79 -11.36 -8.06 12.87
CA VAL A 79 -10.05 -8.42 12.31
C VAL A 79 -9.12 -8.87 13.43
N ARG A 80 -8.38 -9.95 13.19
CA ARG A 80 -7.22 -10.31 14.02
C ARG A 80 -5.97 -9.73 13.38
N ILE A 81 -5.23 -8.97 14.17
CA ILE A 81 -3.98 -8.35 13.75
C ILE A 81 -2.84 -9.00 14.51
N MET A 82 -1.83 -9.47 13.79
CA MET A 82 -0.60 -10.02 14.37
C MET A 82 0.57 -9.17 13.92
N GLN A 83 1.31 -8.60 14.88
CA GLN A 83 2.57 -7.90 14.64
C GLN A 83 3.72 -8.86 14.93
N ILE A 84 4.63 -9.00 13.95
CA ILE A 84 5.82 -9.83 14.03
C ILE A 84 7.03 -8.91 13.89
N SER A 85 7.92 -8.95 14.87
CA SER A 85 9.20 -8.26 14.85
C SER A 85 10.31 -9.28 14.76
N VAL A 86 11.23 -9.09 13.83
CA VAL A 86 12.46 -9.87 13.72
C VAL A 86 13.64 -8.96 13.98
N THR A 87 14.53 -9.37 14.86
CA THR A 87 15.69 -8.58 15.29
C THR A 87 16.96 -9.39 15.19
N ASP A 88 18.02 -8.80 14.64
CA ASP A 88 19.38 -9.33 14.74
C ASP A 88 19.93 -9.07 16.14
N THR A 89 20.44 -10.11 16.79
CA THR A 89 20.98 -10.03 18.15
C THR A 89 22.51 -9.96 18.19
N THR A 90 23.19 -9.95 17.03
CA THR A 90 24.65 -9.95 16.96
C THR A 90 25.27 -8.60 16.57
N GLY A 91 24.48 -7.68 16.02
CA GLY A 91 24.95 -6.40 15.49
C GLY A 91 25.52 -6.48 14.07
N GLU A 92 25.09 -7.47 13.28
CA GLU A 92 25.56 -7.70 11.91
C GLU A 92 24.47 -7.39 10.88
N ASP A 93 24.87 -7.10 9.64
CA ASP A 93 23.92 -7.07 8.53
C ASP A 93 23.43 -8.49 8.24
N ARG A 94 22.10 -8.67 8.14
CA ARG A 94 21.48 -9.97 7.83
C ARG A 94 20.45 -9.86 6.72
N ALA A 95 20.41 -10.90 5.88
CA ALA A 95 19.29 -11.17 5.00
C ALA A 95 18.47 -12.31 5.61
N VAL A 96 17.17 -12.11 5.79
CA VAL A 96 16.29 -13.05 6.47
C VAL A 96 15.07 -13.36 5.62
N ASP A 97 14.78 -14.64 5.46
CA ASP A 97 13.51 -15.14 4.95
C ASP A 97 12.57 -15.38 6.14
N LEU A 98 11.52 -14.57 6.23
CA LEU A 98 10.47 -14.68 7.25
C LEU A 98 9.29 -15.44 6.64
N ARG A 99 8.93 -16.58 7.24
CA ARG A 99 7.68 -17.30 6.95
C ARG A 99 6.73 -17.17 8.14
N VAL A 100 5.50 -16.75 7.88
CA VAL A 100 4.40 -16.76 8.86
C VAL A 100 3.27 -17.58 8.27
N ALA A 101 2.84 -18.64 8.95
CA ALA A 101 1.84 -19.58 8.45
C ALA A 101 0.69 -19.78 9.44
N LEU A 102 -0.53 -19.72 8.93
CA LEU A 102 -1.75 -20.10 9.61
C LEU A 102 -2.18 -21.46 9.08
N ALA A 103 -2.16 -22.49 9.93
CA ALA A 103 -2.54 -23.84 9.53
C ALA A 103 -4.06 -23.96 9.38
N ALA A 104 -4.50 -24.54 8.26
CA ALA A 104 -5.89 -24.88 8.00
C ALA A 104 -5.96 -25.99 6.95
N ASP A 105 -6.87 -26.95 7.10
CA ASP A 105 -7.15 -27.91 6.02
C ASP A 105 -8.00 -27.22 4.94
N LEU A 106 -7.34 -26.82 3.86
CA LEU A 106 -7.96 -26.07 2.76
C LEU A 106 -8.31 -26.96 1.56
N VAL A 107 -8.14 -28.29 1.65
CA VAL A 107 -8.48 -29.17 0.53
C VAL A 107 -9.97 -29.06 0.20
N GLY A 108 -10.27 -28.75 -1.07
CA GLY A 108 -11.62 -28.55 -1.56
C GLY A 108 -12.22 -27.16 -1.30
N TRP A 109 -11.46 -26.25 -0.68
CA TRP A 109 -11.80 -24.82 -0.67
C TRP A 109 -11.43 -24.20 -2.01
N ASP A 110 -12.07 -23.09 -2.34
CA ASP A 110 -11.72 -22.28 -3.51
C ASP A 110 -10.74 -21.19 -3.10
N TRP A 111 -9.63 -21.08 -3.84
CA TRP A 111 -8.76 -19.92 -3.84
C TRP A 111 -9.26 -18.92 -4.89
N HIS A 112 -9.36 -17.65 -4.51
CA HIS A 112 -9.80 -16.58 -5.43
C HIS A 112 -8.58 -15.85 -6.00
N GLU A 113 -8.49 -15.85 -7.33
CA GLU A 113 -7.46 -15.14 -8.11
C GLU A 113 -7.80 -13.65 -8.26
N ASP A 114 -9.09 -13.36 -8.47
CA ASP A 114 -9.62 -12.01 -8.58
C ASP A 114 -11.15 -12.02 -8.31
N ILE A 115 -11.85 -10.93 -8.61
CA ILE A 115 -13.30 -10.81 -8.41
C ILE A 115 -14.15 -11.76 -9.28
N ASN A 116 -13.58 -12.39 -10.30
CA ASN A 116 -14.27 -13.19 -11.31
C ASN A 116 -13.71 -14.62 -11.46
N SER A 117 -12.50 -14.87 -10.97
CA SER A 117 -11.76 -16.11 -11.17
C SER A 117 -11.42 -16.78 -9.84
N PHE A 118 -11.69 -18.08 -9.75
CA PHE A 118 -11.33 -18.90 -8.60
C PHE A 118 -11.01 -20.33 -9.03
N SER A 119 -10.19 -21.00 -8.23
CA SER A 119 -9.68 -22.34 -8.50
C SER A 119 -9.70 -23.18 -7.22
N PRO A 120 -10.08 -24.47 -7.27
CA PRO A 120 -10.10 -25.33 -6.10
C PRO A 120 -8.68 -25.65 -5.61
N ILE A 121 -8.52 -25.68 -4.29
CA ILE A 121 -7.30 -26.11 -3.61
C ILE A 121 -7.29 -27.64 -3.55
N THR A 122 -6.25 -28.23 -4.12
CA THR A 122 -5.98 -29.67 -4.13
C THR A 122 -4.78 -29.98 -3.24
N PRO A 123 -4.54 -31.26 -2.88
CA PRO A 123 -3.35 -31.64 -2.11
C PRO A 123 -2.01 -31.26 -2.76
N ALA A 124 -1.98 -30.97 -4.06
CA ALA A 124 -0.79 -30.56 -4.80
C ALA A 124 -0.73 -29.04 -5.07
N SER A 125 -1.72 -28.27 -4.61
CA SER A 125 -1.79 -26.83 -4.85
C SER A 125 -0.69 -26.09 -4.09
N LEU A 126 -0.02 -25.18 -4.80
CA LEU A 126 0.88 -24.17 -4.25
C LEU A 126 0.61 -22.87 -5.01
N LEU A 127 -0.32 -22.07 -4.48
CA LEU A 127 -0.89 -20.90 -5.15
C LEU A 127 -0.26 -19.65 -4.54
N THR A 128 0.36 -18.80 -5.37
CA THR A 128 1.08 -17.60 -4.93
C THR A 128 0.38 -16.35 -5.43
N GLU A 129 0.09 -15.43 -4.51
CA GLU A 129 -0.54 -14.13 -4.74
C GLU A 129 0.48 -12.99 -4.52
N ARG A 130 0.52 -12.07 -5.48
CA ARG A 130 1.46 -10.94 -5.58
C ARG A 130 0.84 -9.67 -6.16
N GLN A 131 -0.30 -9.80 -6.83
CA GLN A 131 -1.02 -8.70 -7.45
C GLN A 131 -1.86 -7.95 -6.43
N TYR A 132 -2.46 -8.67 -5.49
CA TYR A 132 -3.28 -8.11 -4.43
C TYR A 132 -2.59 -8.22 -3.06
N PRO A 133 -2.83 -7.27 -2.14
CA PRO A 133 -2.29 -7.30 -0.78
C PRO A 133 -3.05 -8.26 0.16
N LEU A 134 -3.78 -9.22 -0.39
CA LEU A 134 -4.58 -10.21 0.34
C LEU A 134 -4.67 -11.51 -0.45
N VAL A 135 -4.73 -12.64 0.26
CA VAL A 135 -5.08 -13.95 -0.26
C VAL A 135 -6.42 -14.39 0.33
N VAL A 136 -7.30 -14.93 -0.51
CA VAL A 136 -8.69 -15.23 -0.14
C VAL A 136 -9.01 -16.67 -0.45
N VAL A 137 -9.56 -17.38 0.54
CA VAL A 137 -10.03 -18.76 0.39
C VAL A 137 -11.43 -18.92 0.95
N THR A 138 -12.29 -19.66 0.27
CA THR A 138 -13.68 -19.91 0.70
C THR A 138 -14.01 -21.40 0.72
N PRO A 139 -14.66 -21.93 1.76
CA PRO A 139 -15.14 -23.29 1.75
C PRO A 139 -16.33 -23.44 0.79
N PRO A 140 -16.71 -24.67 0.41
CA PRO A 140 -17.94 -24.91 -0.35
C PRO A 140 -19.21 -24.40 0.34
N ILE A 141 -19.21 -24.37 1.69
CA ILE A 141 -20.31 -23.87 2.51
C ILE A 141 -19.73 -23.16 3.74
N GLY A 142 -20.21 -21.95 4.00
CA GLY A 142 -19.85 -21.16 5.19
C GLY A 142 -18.96 -19.96 4.87
N ASP A 143 -18.39 -19.40 5.93
CA ASP A 143 -17.52 -18.22 5.83
C ASP A 143 -16.10 -18.63 5.41
N GLY A 144 -15.52 -17.85 4.50
CA GLY A 144 -14.13 -17.94 4.08
C GLY A 144 -13.18 -17.15 4.98
N LEU A 145 -11.94 -17.10 4.52
CA LEU A 145 -10.83 -16.46 5.22
C LEU A 145 -10.03 -15.60 4.23
N ALA A 146 -9.71 -14.39 4.66
CA ALA A 146 -8.68 -13.56 4.05
C ALA A 146 -7.48 -13.43 4.99
N MET A 147 -6.28 -13.53 4.43
CA MET A 147 -5.03 -13.09 5.06
C MET A 147 -4.47 -11.94 4.23
N ALA A 148 -4.20 -10.81 4.88
CA ALA A 148 -3.81 -9.58 4.24
C ALA A 148 -2.66 -8.89 4.96
N ILE A 149 -2.10 -7.90 4.28
CA ILE A 149 -1.04 -7.00 4.74
C ILE A 149 -1.51 -5.57 4.52
N GLU A 150 -0.95 -4.63 5.26
CA GLU A 150 -1.32 -3.22 5.11
C GLU A 150 -0.75 -2.60 3.81
N PRO A 151 -1.49 -1.71 3.10
CA PRO A 151 -1.02 -1.09 1.86
C PRO A 151 0.30 -0.32 2.00
N SER A 152 0.54 0.27 3.16
CA SER A 152 1.70 1.11 3.47
C SER A 152 2.93 0.29 3.88
N GLN A 153 2.78 -1.02 4.10
CA GLN A 153 3.83 -1.83 4.69
C GLN A 153 5.00 -2.04 3.71
N PRO A 154 6.23 -1.57 4.03
CA PRO A 154 7.34 -1.58 3.10
C PRO A 154 8.05 -2.94 3.08
N VAL A 155 7.34 -4.00 2.67
CA VAL A 155 7.87 -5.37 2.65
C VAL A 155 7.70 -6.01 1.29
N ILE A 156 8.71 -6.76 0.84
CA ILE A 156 8.59 -7.64 -0.33
C ILE A 156 8.10 -8.99 0.16
N TYR A 157 6.97 -9.45 -0.36
CA TYR A 157 6.30 -10.65 0.13
C TYR A 157 5.71 -11.50 -0.99
N ASP A 158 5.46 -12.76 -0.66
CA ASP A 158 4.56 -13.68 -1.34
C ASP A 158 3.46 -14.07 -0.35
N LEU A 159 2.18 -13.92 -0.73
CA LEU A 159 1.08 -14.57 -0.02
C LEU A 159 0.81 -15.92 -0.70
N ILE A 160 0.61 -16.97 0.10
CA ILE A 160 0.52 -18.33 -0.40
C ILE A 160 -0.70 -19.01 0.21
N ALA A 161 -1.46 -19.70 -0.64
CA ALA A 161 -2.45 -20.69 -0.23
C ALA A 161 -2.01 -22.07 -0.73
N ASP A 162 -1.98 -23.04 0.18
CA ASP A 162 -1.75 -24.46 -0.13
C ASP A 162 -2.76 -25.33 0.63
N ALA A 163 -2.67 -26.65 0.49
CA ALA A 163 -3.57 -27.56 1.17
C ALA A 163 -3.44 -27.55 2.71
N GLN A 164 -2.36 -27.00 3.27
CA GLN A 164 -2.08 -26.95 4.71
C GLN A 164 -2.37 -25.58 5.33
N GLY A 165 -2.69 -24.56 4.54
CA GLY A 165 -3.18 -23.29 5.03
C GLY A 165 -2.75 -22.09 4.22
N LEU A 166 -2.66 -20.95 4.92
CA LEU A 166 -2.21 -19.68 4.37
C LEU A 166 -0.85 -19.31 4.93
N SER A 167 0.01 -18.72 4.11
CA SER A 167 1.30 -18.22 4.58
C SER A 167 1.76 -16.96 3.88
N LEU A 168 2.50 -16.13 4.61
CA LEU A 168 3.31 -15.05 4.07
C LEU A 168 4.77 -15.49 4.08
N ASN A 169 5.45 -15.34 2.94
CA ASN A 169 6.91 -15.36 2.87
C ASN A 169 7.42 -13.95 2.58
N ALA A 170 8.12 -13.33 3.52
CA ALA A 170 8.71 -12.00 3.39
C ALA A 170 10.24 -12.07 3.37
N ARG A 171 10.85 -11.20 2.58
CA ARG A 171 12.31 -11.04 2.47
C ARG A 171 12.69 -9.75 3.15
N ILE A 172 13.44 -9.82 4.25
CA ILE A 172 13.77 -8.67 5.09
C ILE A 172 15.29 -8.54 5.23
N GLY A 173 15.76 -7.29 5.20
CA GLY A 173 17.15 -6.93 5.52
C GLY A 173 17.21 -6.32 6.91
N LEU A 174 18.15 -6.75 7.73
CA LEU A 174 18.42 -6.20 9.06
C LEU A 174 19.79 -5.56 9.04
N THR A 175 19.92 -4.33 9.55
CA THR A 175 21.18 -3.61 9.57
C THR A 175 21.34 -2.78 10.85
N PRO A 176 22.51 -2.77 11.50
CA PRO A 176 22.78 -1.92 12.66
C PRO A 176 22.80 -0.42 12.31
N LEU A 177 22.78 -0.08 11.01
CA LEU A 177 22.72 1.30 10.50
C LEU A 177 21.30 1.87 10.48
N GLY A 178 20.27 1.06 10.77
CA GLY A 178 18.89 1.53 10.86
C GLY A 178 18.69 2.61 11.91
N ALA A 179 17.71 3.48 11.69
CA ALA A 179 17.28 4.48 12.65
C ALA A 179 16.32 3.87 13.68
N ASP A 180 16.37 4.38 14.92
CA ASP A 180 15.41 4.10 15.98
C ASP A 180 15.04 2.62 16.15
N ASP A 181 13.75 2.29 16.08
CA ASP A 181 13.18 0.96 16.26
C ASP A 181 13.46 0.00 15.10
N LEU A 182 13.88 0.51 13.94
CA LEU A 182 14.31 -0.28 12.78
C LEU A 182 15.80 -0.66 12.81
N ARG A 183 16.55 -0.23 13.83
CA ARG A 183 17.95 -0.62 13.99
C ARG A 183 18.04 -2.12 14.24
N SER A 184 18.68 -2.84 13.31
CA SER A 184 18.80 -4.31 13.33
C SER A 184 17.44 -5.02 13.43
N ALA A 185 16.34 -4.39 13.02
CA ALA A 185 15.01 -4.93 13.20
C ALA A 185 14.09 -4.63 11.99
N ALA A 186 13.09 -5.50 11.81
CA ALA A 186 12.02 -5.30 10.85
C ALA A 186 10.69 -5.75 11.45
N HIS A 187 9.61 -5.06 11.07
CA HIS A 187 8.26 -5.31 11.55
C HIS A 187 7.34 -5.69 10.39
N VAL A 188 6.55 -6.75 10.57
CA VAL A 188 5.56 -7.22 9.60
C VAL A 188 4.25 -7.44 10.34
N ARG A 189 3.18 -6.82 9.86
CA ARG A 189 1.81 -7.02 10.33
C ARG A 189 1.01 -7.84 9.34
N LEU A 190 0.21 -8.75 9.89
CA LEU A 190 -0.75 -9.56 9.16
C LEU A 190 -2.15 -9.33 9.72
N TYR A 191 -3.12 -9.33 8.81
CA TYR A 191 -4.53 -9.09 9.09
C TYR A 191 -5.32 -10.32 8.64
N PHE A 192 -6.10 -10.89 9.55
CA PHE A 192 -6.96 -12.05 9.27
C PHE A 192 -8.40 -11.70 9.56
N TYR A 193 -9.28 -11.92 8.59
CA TYR A 193 -10.71 -11.61 8.73
C TYR A 193 -11.56 -12.60 7.93
N ALA A 194 -12.80 -12.75 8.39
CA ALA A 194 -13.78 -13.61 7.73
C ALA A 194 -14.22 -13.00 6.38
N VAL A 195 -14.60 -13.87 5.46
CA VAL A 195 -15.11 -13.51 4.14
C VAL A 195 -16.46 -14.18 3.94
N ASP A 196 -17.47 -13.47 3.45
CA ASP A 196 -18.72 -14.12 3.03
C ASP A 196 -18.42 -15.07 1.85
N GLY A 197 -18.53 -16.37 2.09
CA GLY A 197 -18.21 -17.41 1.09
C GLY A 197 -19.08 -17.34 -0.18
N GLN A 198 -20.25 -16.69 -0.15
CA GLN A 198 -21.11 -16.55 -1.33
C GLN A 198 -20.63 -15.49 -2.32
N ILE A 199 -19.97 -14.44 -1.83
CA ILE A 199 -19.49 -13.30 -2.64
C ILE A 199 -17.96 -13.21 -2.66
N GLY A 200 -17.27 -14.01 -1.84
CA GLY A 200 -15.86 -14.34 -1.93
C GLY A 200 -14.95 -13.12 -1.99
N PHE A 201 -14.11 -13.06 -3.02
CA PHE A 201 -13.14 -11.97 -3.20
C PHE A 201 -13.74 -10.55 -3.14
N ARG A 202 -15.00 -10.37 -3.55
CA ARG A 202 -15.67 -9.05 -3.48
C ARG A 202 -15.86 -8.59 -2.03
N ASP A 203 -16.29 -9.47 -1.15
CA ASP A 203 -16.41 -9.17 0.28
C ASP A 203 -15.03 -8.97 0.92
N ALA A 204 -14.07 -9.80 0.53
CA ALA A 204 -12.71 -9.68 1.02
C ALA A 204 -12.10 -8.29 0.73
N LEU A 205 -12.29 -7.76 -0.49
CA LEU A 205 -11.86 -6.42 -0.87
C LEU A 205 -12.67 -5.31 -0.17
N ALA A 206 -14.00 -5.46 -0.06
CA ALA A 206 -14.83 -4.48 0.64
C ALA A 206 -14.44 -4.37 2.12
N SER A 207 -14.15 -5.50 2.77
CA SER A 207 -13.59 -5.57 4.11
C SER A 207 -12.19 -4.93 4.18
N TYR A 208 -11.31 -5.23 3.22
CA TYR A 208 -9.97 -4.64 3.14
C TYR A 208 -10.01 -3.10 3.08
N TYR A 209 -10.88 -2.52 2.26
CA TYR A 209 -11.04 -1.07 2.17
C TYR A 209 -11.57 -0.44 3.47
N ARG A 210 -12.46 -1.13 4.19
CA ARG A 210 -12.93 -0.70 5.52
C ARG A 210 -11.86 -0.84 6.60
N ILE A 211 -10.92 -1.77 6.44
CA ILE A 211 -9.78 -1.93 7.33
C ILE A 211 -8.74 -0.83 7.12
N PHE A 212 -8.54 -0.36 5.88
CA PHE A 212 -7.54 0.65 5.51
C PHE A 212 -8.13 1.87 4.79
N PRO A 213 -9.12 2.58 5.37
CA PRO A 213 -9.87 3.61 4.67
C PRO A 213 -8.99 4.75 4.16
N GLU A 214 -7.96 5.15 4.92
CA GLU A 214 -7.05 6.23 4.55
C GLU A 214 -6.22 5.93 3.29
N ALA A 215 -5.89 4.64 3.06
CA ALA A 215 -5.15 4.23 1.87
C ALA A 215 -5.99 4.32 0.59
N PHE A 216 -7.32 4.17 0.73
CA PHE A 216 -8.28 4.16 -0.38
C PHE A 216 -9.12 5.43 -0.45
N GLU A 217 -8.78 6.44 0.35
CA GLU A 217 -9.38 7.76 0.26
C GLU A 217 -9.11 8.35 -1.12
N ARG A 218 -10.18 8.75 -1.80
CA ARG A 218 -10.08 9.42 -3.09
C ARG A 218 -9.53 10.84 -2.89
N ARG A 219 -8.25 11.04 -3.21
CA ARG A 219 -7.58 12.36 -3.16
C ARG A 219 -7.67 13.14 -4.48
N ALA A 220 -7.77 12.42 -5.58
CA ALA A 220 -8.05 12.96 -6.90
C ALA A 220 -9.51 13.41 -6.98
N MET A 221 -9.76 14.72 -7.05
CA MET A 221 -11.14 15.24 -7.01
C MET A 221 -11.83 15.26 -8.37
N ASP A 222 -11.03 15.36 -9.44
CA ASP A 222 -11.51 15.47 -10.82
C ASP A 222 -11.29 14.18 -11.62
N GLU A 223 -12.19 13.89 -12.55
CA GLU A 223 -12.12 12.72 -13.42
C GLU A 223 -11.58 13.15 -14.80
N GLY A 224 -10.48 12.55 -15.24
CA GLY A 224 -9.88 12.87 -16.53
C GLY A 224 -8.50 12.27 -16.73
N GLN A 225 -8.01 12.33 -17.95
CA GLN A 225 -6.69 11.81 -18.32
C GLN A 225 -5.55 12.69 -17.79
N TRP A 226 -4.37 12.08 -17.72
CA TRP A 226 -3.10 12.74 -17.41
C TRP A 226 -2.38 13.15 -18.70
N LEU A 227 -2.09 14.43 -18.85
CA LEU A 227 -1.31 14.96 -19.96
C LEU A 227 0.18 14.93 -19.61
N PHE A 228 0.95 14.13 -20.36
CA PHE A 228 2.39 13.97 -20.20
C PHE A 228 3.13 14.57 -21.40
N ALA A 229 4.09 15.47 -21.14
CA ALA A 229 5.05 15.99 -22.12
C ALA A 229 4.43 16.48 -23.46
N PHE A 230 3.25 17.12 -23.40
CA PHE A 230 2.54 17.63 -24.57
C PHE A 230 2.12 19.09 -24.36
N PRO A 231 2.25 19.99 -25.36
CA PRO A 231 1.80 21.37 -25.24
C PRO A 231 0.28 21.43 -24.97
N ASN A 232 -0.10 21.90 -23.77
CA ASN A 232 -1.50 22.00 -23.36
C ASN A 232 -2.34 22.90 -24.29
N THR A 233 -1.73 23.89 -24.95
CA THR A 233 -2.42 24.81 -25.88
C THR A 233 -2.92 24.18 -27.18
N GLU A 234 -2.55 22.94 -27.47
CA GLU A 234 -2.94 22.24 -28.72
C GLU A 234 -3.96 21.10 -28.48
N LEU A 235 -4.58 21.04 -27.30
CA LEU A 235 -5.50 19.95 -26.97
C LEU A 235 -6.81 20.04 -27.77
N PRO A 236 -7.17 19.03 -28.58
CA PRO A 236 -8.42 19.03 -29.33
C PRO A 236 -9.66 18.85 -28.44
N ASN A 237 -9.51 18.24 -27.26
CA ASN A 237 -10.59 17.99 -26.30
C ASN A 237 -10.09 18.22 -24.86
N PRO A 238 -9.86 19.48 -24.43
CA PRO A 238 -9.27 19.77 -23.13
C PRO A 238 -10.10 19.21 -21.96
N ALA A 239 -11.43 19.13 -22.10
CA ALA A 239 -12.32 18.56 -21.10
C ALA A 239 -12.15 17.03 -20.84
N HIS A 240 -11.34 16.32 -21.63
CA HIS A 240 -11.01 14.91 -21.35
C HIS A 240 -9.85 14.76 -20.36
N TYR A 241 -9.18 15.86 -20.02
CA TYR A 241 -8.02 15.90 -19.15
C TYR A 241 -8.40 16.59 -17.86
N ALA A 242 -7.92 16.04 -16.76
CA ALA A 242 -8.03 16.65 -15.43
C ALA A 242 -6.66 17.02 -14.87
N TYR A 243 -5.58 16.45 -15.43
CA TYR A 243 -4.24 16.57 -14.89
C TYR A 243 -3.24 16.86 -16.02
N HIS A 244 -2.35 17.83 -15.81
CA HIS A 244 -1.24 18.12 -16.70
C HIS A 244 0.07 18.13 -15.92
N GLU A 245 1.01 17.32 -16.38
CA GLU A 245 2.40 17.33 -15.93
C GLU A 245 3.12 18.54 -16.51
N GLY A 246 3.12 19.65 -15.76
CA GLY A 246 3.56 20.95 -16.25
C GLY A 246 4.01 21.90 -15.15
N GLY A 247 4.35 23.13 -15.55
CA GLY A 247 4.87 24.17 -14.68
C GLY A 247 6.39 24.30 -14.67
N PRO A 248 6.94 25.39 -14.10
CA PRO A 248 6.22 26.50 -13.47
C PRO A 248 5.61 27.51 -14.47
N THR A 249 5.77 27.30 -15.79
CA THR A 249 5.17 28.15 -16.83
C THR A 249 3.93 27.50 -17.45
N ASP A 250 3.15 28.30 -18.18
CA ASP A 250 2.06 27.84 -19.07
C ASP A 250 0.84 27.19 -18.37
N TRP A 251 0.65 27.45 -17.08
CA TRP A 251 -0.49 26.98 -16.28
C TRP A 251 -1.81 27.71 -16.57
N GLN A 252 -1.77 28.87 -17.24
CA GLN A 252 -2.98 29.68 -17.48
C GLN A 252 -4.00 28.95 -18.35
N TYR A 253 -3.52 28.24 -19.39
CA TYR A 253 -4.40 27.44 -20.23
C TYR A 253 -5.06 26.31 -19.43
N ASP A 254 -4.31 25.66 -18.54
CA ASP A 254 -4.85 24.60 -17.69
C ASP A 254 -5.97 25.15 -16.80
N GLU A 255 -5.74 26.28 -16.13
CA GLU A 255 -6.73 26.93 -15.27
C GLU A 255 -7.99 27.35 -16.04
N GLU A 256 -7.83 27.92 -17.24
CA GLU A 256 -8.97 28.28 -18.12
C GLU A 256 -9.84 27.08 -18.50
N HIS A 257 -9.27 25.88 -18.53
CA HIS A 257 -9.95 24.65 -18.96
C HIS A 257 -10.26 23.68 -17.80
N GLY A 258 -10.00 24.07 -16.54
CA GLY A 258 -10.23 23.24 -15.37
C GLY A 258 -9.30 22.03 -15.27
N ILE A 259 -8.11 22.12 -15.85
CA ILE A 259 -7.05 21.12 -15.77
C ILE A 259 -6.13 21.51 -14.60
N GLY A 260 -5.83 20.58 -13.71
CA GLY A 260 -4.84 20.80 -12.66
C GLY A 260 -3.41 20.72 -13.21
N THR A 261 -2.55 21.67 -12.85
CA THR A 261 -1.12 21.66 -13.21
C THR A 261 -0.30 21.06 -12.06
N TYR A 262 0.49 20.01 -12.34
CA TYR A 262 1.30 19.31 -11.35
C TYR A 262 2.75 19.21 -11.82
N PRO A 263 3.72 19.74 -11.04
CA PRO A 263 5.12 19.55 -11.35
C PRO A 263 5.52 18.09 -11.12
N TYR A 264 6.21 17.51 -12.10
CA TYR A 264 6.79 16.18 -11.95
C TYR A 264 8.02 16.21 -11.06
N THR A 265 8.11 15.25 -10.14
CA THR A 265 9.34 14.94 -9.41
C THR A 265 9.49 13.43 -9.27
N GLU A 266 10.70 12.94 -9.48
CA GLU A 266 11.06 11.56 -9.17
C GLU A 266 11.55 11.48 -7.72
N VAL A 267 11.12 10.46 -6.96
CA VAL A 267 11.41 10.34 -5.51
C VAL A 267 12.81 9.76 -5.24
N SER A 268 13.52 9.31 -6.28
CA SER A 268 14.83 8.66 -6.17
C SER A 268 15.87 9.15 -7.16
N SER A 269 15.54 10.16 -7.97
CA SER A 269 16.44 10.74 -8.95
C SER A 269 16.42 12.26 -8.84
N ARG A 270 17.55 12.89 -9.13
CA ARG A 270 17.69 14.34 -9.21
C ARG A 270 18.44 14.67 -10.48
N THR A 271 17.83 15.50 -11.32
CA THR A 271 18.54 16.11 -12.45
C THR A 271 19.44 17.21 -11.91
N ILE A 272 20.75 17.05 -12.12
CA ILE A 272 21.76 18.07 -11.80
C ILE A 272 22.21 18.75 -13.08
N HIS A 273 22.23 20.08 -13.08
CA HIS A 273 22.74 20.83 -14.22
C HIS A 273 24.27 20.77 -14.22
N MET A 274 24.81 20.12 -15.26
CA MET A 274 26.24 20.07 -15.51
C MET A 274 26.61 21.04 -16.64
N HIS A 275 27.79 21.64 -16.54
CA HIS A 275 28.33 22.52 -17.60
C HIS A 275 28.62 21.76 -18.91
N ARG A 276 28.71 20.44 -18.85
CA ARG A 276 28.76 19.51 -19.98
C ARG A 276 28.15 18.18 -19.59
N LEU A 277 27.68 17.41 -20.57
CA LEU A 277 27.25 16.03 -20.32
C LEU A 277 28.48 15.13 -20.10
N PRO A 278 28.46 14.21 -19.12
CA PRO A 278 29.51 13.22 -18.95
C PRO A 278 29.59 12.27 -20.15
N THR A 279 30.80 11.86 -20.52
CA THR A 279 31.00 10.97 -21.69
C THR A 279 30.78 9.49 -21.36
N ASP A 280 30.92 9.11 -20.09
CA ASP A 280 30.73 7.76 -19.59
C ASP A 280 30.41 7.75 -18.08
N ARG A 281 30.21 6.55 -17.51
CA ARG A 281 29.88 6.37 -16.09
C ARG A 281 30.98 6.87 -15.15
N GLN A 282 32.25 6.69 -15.49
CA GLN A 282 33.36 7.08 -14.63
C GLN A 282 33.47 8.60 -14.56
N ASP A 283 33.34 9.27 -15.72
CA ASP A 283 33.27 10.73 -15.82
C ASP A 283 32.05 11.29 -15.08
N ALA A 284 30.91 10.59 -15.13
CA ALA A 284 29.71 10.99 -14.38
C ALA A 284 29.90 10.91 -12.87
N LEU A 285 30.53 9.83 -12.36
CA LEU A 285 30.84 9.69 -10.94
C LEU A 285 31.84 10.74 -10.46
N ALA A 286 32.88 11.02 -11.25
CA ALA A 286 33.87 12.06 -10.92
C ALA A 286 33.24 13.46 -10.90
N ALA A 287 32.38 13.79 -11.89
CA ALA A 287 31.64 15.04 -11.92
C ALA A 287 30.66 15.17 -10.74
N PHE A 288 30.07 14.06 -10.30
CA PHE A 288 29.23 14.03 -9.11
C PHE A 288 30.03 14.26 -7.82
N GLU A 289 31.20 13.62 -7.65
CA GLU A 289 32.09 13.86 -6.51
C GLU A 289 32.56 15.32 -6.45
N GLU A 290 32.91 15.92 -7.60
CA GLU A 290 33.25 17.35 -7.70
C GLU A 290 32.06 18.23 -7.30
N TYR A 291 30.86 17.92 -7.80
CA TYR A 291 29.62 18.61 -7.44
C TYR A 291 29.36 18.54 -5.92
N GLN A 292 29.55 17.36 -5.30
CA GLN A 292 29.39 17.16 -3.87
C GLN A 292 30.41 17.97 -3.05
N GLY A 293 31.68 17.98 -3.48
CA GLY A 293 32.75 18.72 -2.80
C GLY A 293 32.59 20.23 -2.89
N ASN A 294 32.09 20.74 -4.02
CA ASN A 294 31.91 22.18 -4.25
C ASN A 294 30.68 22.77 -3.53
N GLN A 295 29.64 21.97 -3.30
CA GLN A 295 28.38 22.47 -2.71
C GLN A 295 28.21 22.24 -1.20
N GLN A 296 29.22 21.68 -0.49
CA GLN A 296 29.11 21.32 0.94
C GLN A 296 27.76 20.68 1.28
N LEU A 297 27.33 19.67 0.52
CA LEU A 297 25.99 19.09 0.65
C LEU A 297 25.78 18.49 2.04
N ALA A 298 25.20 19.27 2.96
CA ALA A 298 24.51 18.73 4.11
C ALA A 298 23.23 18.08 3.57
N VAL A 299 23.04 16.80 3.88
CA VAL A 299 21.93 15.95 3.41
C VAL A 299 20.54 16.44 3.88
N ALA A 300 20.45 17.58 4.56
CA ALA A 300 19.20 18.13 5.06
C ALA A 300 19.16 19.65 4.89
N GLN A 301 18.22 20.11 4.05
CA GLN A 301 17.19 21.13 4.35
C GLN A 301 16.72 21.77 3.04
N TRP A 302 15.60 21.27 2.52
CA TRP A 302 14.80 22.00 1.55
C TRP A 302 14.05 23.10 2.28
N ALA A 303 14.16 24.34 1.82
CA ALA A 303 13.33 25.43 2.28
C ALA A 303 12.56 26.04 1.09
N PRO A 304 11.29 26.42 1.29
CA PRO A 304 10.57 27.19 0.28
C PRO A 304 11.26 28.54 0.07
N ARG A 305 11.54 28.91 -1.19
CA ARG A 305 12.14 30.20 -1.56
C ARG A 305 11.12 31.05 -2.29
N GLY A 306 10.96 32.29 -1.85
CA GLY A 306 10.13 33.28 -2.53
C GLY A 306 8.62 33.05 -2.39
N GLY A 307 8.18 32.09 -1.55
CA GLY A 307 6.77 31.94 -1.22
C GLY A 307 6.52 31.08 0.00
N VAL A 308 5.31 31.20 0.56
CA VAL A 308 4.83 30.34 1.65
C VAL A 308 3.95 29.26 1.03
N ALA A 309 4.27 27.99 1.28
CA ALA A 309 3.40 26.89 0.91
C ALA A 309 2.11 26.99 1.71
N ASP A 310 0.98 27.07 1.03
CA ASP A 310 -0.36 26.99 1.61
C ASP A 310 -0.73 25.51 1.78
N PRO A 311 -0.65 24.98 3.01
CA PRO A 311 -0.93 23.57 3.26
C PRO A 311 -2.40 23.22 3.05
N GLU A 312 -3.32 24.20 3.06
CA GLU A 312 -4.75 23.94 2.86
C GLU A 312 -5.08 23.64 1.40
N VAL A 313 -4.32 24.21 0.44
CA VAL A 313 -4.58 24.02 -0.99
C VAL A 313 -4.10 22.67 -1.53
N ALA A 314 -3.08 22.06 -0.91
CA ALA A 314 -2.58 20.73 -1.27
C ALA A 314 -3.67 19.62 -1.18
N HIS A 315 -4.73 19.87 -0.39
CA HIS A 315 -5.83 18.94 -0.18
C HIS A 315 -7.06 19.21 -1.07
N THR A 316 -7.01 20.23 -1.93
CA THR A 316 -8.17 20.64 -2.75
C THR A 316 -8.31 19.89 -4.07
N GLY A 317 -7.27 19.13 -4.47
CA GLY A 317 -7.23 18.44 -5.75
C GLY A 317 -6.92 19.33 -6.95
N SER A 318 -6.93 20.66 -6.81
CA SER A 318 -6.70 21.60 -7.92
C SER A 318 -5.22 21.93 -8.20
N ARG A 319 -4.34 21.78 -7.19
CA ARG A 319 -2.90 22.05 -7.25
C ARG A 319 -2.17 21.13 -6.26
N SER A 320 -0.93 20.72 -6.55
CA SER A 320 -0.13 19.93 -5.59
C SER A 320 0.30 20.76 -4.36
N LEU A 321 0.61 22.04 -4.57
CA LEU A 321 0.94 23.06 -3.56
C LEU A 321 0.62 24.44 -4.15
N ARG A 322 -0.04 25.33 -3.39
CA ARG A 322 -0.11 26.76 -3.74
C ARG A 322 0.98 27.49 -2.95
N CYS A 323 1.88 28.16 -3.64
CA CYS A 323 2.84 29.05 -3.01
C CYS A 323 2.41 30.49 -3.27
N GLU A 324 2.18 31.27 -2.22
CA GLU A 324 1.91 32.71 -2.34
C GLU A 324 3.22 33.49 -2.32
N LYS A 325 3.34 34.53 -3.15
CA LYS A 325 4.55 35.35 -3.25
C LYS A 325 4.23 36.83 -3.19
N ASP A 326 5.10 37.59 -2.52
CA ASP A 326 4.99 39.05 -2.41
C ASP A 326 5.48 39.78 -3.67
N ASP A 327 6.41 39.18 -4.43
CA ASP A 327 6.94 39.71 -5.68
C ASP A 327 6.51 38.85 -6.89
N PRO A 328 5.66 39.38 -7.81
CA PRO A 328 5.21 38.71 -9.02
C PRO A 328 6.35 38.20 -9.93
N GLN A 329 7.55 38.76 -9.83
CA GLN A 329 8.69 38.40 -10.68
C GLN A 329 9.73 37.51 -10.00
N ALA A 330 9.63 37.31 -8.69
CA ALA A 330 10.50 36.36 -7.98
C ALA A 330 10.19 34.92 -8.41
N TRP A 331 11.25 34.13 -8.60
CA TRP A 331 11.14 32.68 -8.77
C TRP A 331 10.62 32.06 -7.46
N VAL A 332 9.67 31.12 -7.60
CA VAL A 332 9.07 30.41 -6.47
C VAL A 332 9.26 28.91 -6.69
N GLY A 333 9.77 28.26 -5.67
CA GLY A 333 10.02 26.83 -5.66
C GLY A 333 10.72 26.43 -4.37
N ALA A 334 11.10 25.17 -4.26
CA ALA A 334 11.99 24.73 -3.20
C ALA A 334 13.42 25.04 -3.63
N SER A 335 14.14 25.88 -2.89
CA SER A 335 15.58 26.04 -3.10
C SER A 335 16.34 25.40 -1.96
N GLN A 336 17.45 24.78 -2.31
CA GLN A 336 18.54 24.59 -1.40
C GLN A 336 19.33 25.90 -1.36
N ASP A 337 19.65 26.43 -0.19
CA ASP A 337 20.71 27.44 -0.11
C ASP A 337 22.01 26.74 -0.51
N VAL A 338 22.64 27.27 -1.57
CA VAL A 338 23.94 26.82 -2.13
C VAL A 338 25.02 27.78 -1.66
#